data_AF-A0A1H0K0U0-F1
#
_entry.id   AF-A0A1H0K0U0-F1
#
_cell.length_a   1.000
_cell.length_b   1.000
_cell.length_c   1.000
_cell.angle_alpha   90.00
_cell.angle_beta   90.00
_cell.angle_gamma   90.00
#
_symmetry.space_group_name_H-M   'P 1'
#
loop_
_entity.id
_entity.type
_entity.pdbx_description
1 polymer ?
#
loop_
_entity_poly.entity_id
_entity_poly.type
_entity_poly.pdbx_seq_one_letter_code
_entity_poly.pdbx_strand_id
1 'polypeptide(L)' 'MPVIGVATGGSSAEELRRAGAARVLPDLTDADRVVDWVTAVSP' A
#
# COMPACT_ATOMS: atom_id res chain seq x y z
N MET A 1 9.54 -9.58 0.61
CA MET A 1 8.75 -8.81 -0.38
C MET A 1 8.05 -7.69 0.37
N PRO A 2 8.09 -6.43 -0.08
CA PRO A 2 7.41 -5.34 0.61
C PRO A 2 5.89 -5.54 0.58
N VAL A 3 5.22 -5.33 1.71
CA VAL A 3 3.76 -5.40 1.82
C VAL A 3 3.17 -4.02 1.54
N ILE A 4 2.20 -3.96 0.63
CA ILE A 4 1.41 -2.76 0.31
C ILE A 4 0.05 -2.90 0.98
N GLY A 5 -0.25 -2.03 1.95
CA GLY A 5 -1.56 -1.97 2.59
C GLY A 5 -2.53 -1.07 1.82
N VAL A 6 -3.82 -1.41 1.82
CA VAL A 6 -4.87 -0.57 1.22
C VAL A 6 -6.01 -0.35 2.22
N ALA A 7 -6.30 0.91 2.53
CA ALA A 7 -7.27 1.31 3.55
C ALA A 7 -8.70 1.33 2.97
N THR A 8 -9.32 0.17 2.73
CA THR A 8 -10.67 0.06 2.15
C THR A 8 -11.83 0.40 3.12
N GLY A 9 -11.58 1.26 4.11
CA GLY A 9 -12.56 1.70 5.10
C GLY A 9 -12.68 0.83 6.36
N GLY A 10 -12.27 -0.45 6.30
CA GLY A 10 -12.23 -1.34 7.47
C GLY A 10 -11.00 -1.17 8.38
N SER A 11 -9.98 -0.47 7.90
CA SER A 11 -8.77 -0.13 8.65
C SER A 11 -8.22 1.20 8.16
N SER A 12 -7.74 2.01 9.08
CA SER A 12 -7.05 3.27 8.80
C SER A 12 -5.66 3.03 8.22
N ALA A 13 -5.14 4.02 7.49
CA ALA A 13 -3.78 3.95 6.97
C ALA A 13 -2.72 3.79 8.08
N GLU A 14 -3.00 4.33 9.27
CA GLU A 14 -2.11 4.25 10.42
C GLU A 14 -2.08 2.85 11.05
N GLU A 15 -3.22 2.15 11.08
CA GLU A 15 -3.25 0.74 11.50
C GLU A 15 -2.44 -0.14 10.54
N LEU A 16 -2.54 0.11 9.24
CA LEU A 16 -1.77 -0.63 8.23
C LEU A 16 -0.25 -0.39 8.36
N ARG A 17 0.17 0.86 8.62
CA ARG A 17 1.60 1.15 8.89
C ARG A 17 2.10 0.44 10.15
N ARG A 18 1.32 0.48 11.24
CA ARG A 18 1.67 -0.22 12.49
C ARG A 18 1.72 -1.73 12.33
N ALA A 19 0.93 -2.30 11.41
CA ALA A 19 0.98 -3.72 11.06
C ALA A 19 2.18 -4.10 10.16
N GLY A 20 3.02 -3.14 9.76
CA GLY A 20 4.22 -3.40 8.96
C GLY A 20 4.06 -3.19 7.46
N ALA A 21 2.98 -2.54 7.00
CA ALA A 21 2.88 -2.14 5.61
C ALA A 21 4.00 -1.14 5.26
N ALA A 22 4.84 -1.50 4.30
CA ALA A 22 5.94 -0.65 3.83
C ALA A 22 5.41 0.59 3.10
N ARG A 23 4.24 0.46 2.46
CA ARG A 23 3.52 1.53 1.79
C ARG A 23 2.02 1.33 2.01
N VAL A 24 1.27 2.44 2.00
CA VAL A 24 -0.18 2.40 2.23
C VAL A 24 -0.89 3.28 1.22
N LEU A 25 -1.94 2.73 0.60
CA LEU A 25 -2.90 3.49 -0.20
C LEU A 25 -4.17 3.80 0.62
N PRO A 26 -4.72 5.02 0.48
CA PRO A 26 -5.96 5.39 1.14
C PRO A 26 -7.18 4.66 0.58
N ASP A 27 -7.15 4.24 -0.69
CA ASP A 27 -8.18 3.45 -1.37
C ASP A 27 -7.61 2.81 -2.65
N LEU A 28 -8.43 2.06 -3.39
CA LEU A 28 -8.03 1.37 -4.64
C LEU A 28 -8.19 2.23 -5.91
N THR A 29 -8.54 3.51 -5.80
CA THR A 29 -8.75 4.36 -6.99
C THR A 29 -7.45 4.65 -7.74
N ASP A 30 -6.31 4.55 -7.05
CA ASP A 30 -4.97 4.80 -7.58
C ASP A 30 -4.19 3.48 -7.77
N ALA A 31 -4.72 2.62 -8.66
CA ALA A 31 -4.10 1.34 -8.98
C ALA A 31 -2.76 1.49 -9.71
N ASP A 32 -2.58 2.55 -10.51
CA ASP A 32 -1.33 2.85 -11.22
C ASP A 32 -0.17 3.04 -10.23
N ARG A 33 -0.43 3.70 -9.10
CA ARG A 33 0.55 3.84 -8.03
C ARG A 33 0.96 2.52 -7.38
N VAL A 34 0.11 1.50 -7.38
CA VAL A 34 0.51 0.13 -6.96
C VAL A 34 1.52 -0.43 -7.95
N VAL A 35 1.26 -0.30 -9.24
CA VAL A 35 2.13 -0.79 -10.31
C VAL A 35 3.50 -0.12 -10.25
N ASP A 36 3.54 1.20 -10.08
CA ASP A 36 4.78 1.95 -9.87
C ASP A 36 5.57 1.45 -8.66
N TRP A 37 4.87 1.16 -7.57
CA TRP A 37 5.53 0.66 -6.35
C TRP A 37 6.10 -0.73 -6.51
N VAL A 38 5.43 -1.63 -7.23
CA VAL A 38 5.89 -2.99 -7.46
C VAL A 38 7.05 -3.02 -8.46
N THR A 39 6.99 -2.19 -9.51
CA THR A 39 8.03 -2.11 -10.54
C THR A 39 9.28 -1.38 -10.07
N ALA A 40 9.15 -0.36 -9.20
CA ALA A 40 10.30 0.35 -8.62
C ALA A 40 11.15 -0.48 -7.64
N VAL A 41 10.66 -1.64 -7.18
CA VAL A 41 11.44 -2.57 -6.33
C VAL A 41 12.16 -3.65 -7.14
N SER A 42 11.95 -3.70 -8.45
CA SER A 42 12.63 -4.63 -9.35
C SER A 42 13.94 -3.98 -9.86
N PRO A 43 15.12 -4.58 -9.63
CA PRO A 43 16.37 -4.15 -10.26
C PRO A 43 16.37 -4.40 -11.78
#